data_AF-A0AAD8SRZ0-F1
#
_entry.id   AF-A0AAD8SRZ0-F1
#
_cell.length_a   1.000
_cell.length_b   1.000
_cell.length_c   1.000
_cell.angle_alpha   90.00
_cell.angle_beta   90.00
_cell.angle_gamma   90.00
#
_symmetry.space_group_name_H-M   'P 1'
#
loop_
_entity.id
_entity.type
_entity.pdbx_description
1 polymer ?
#
loop_
_entity_poly.entity_id
_entity_poly.type
_entity_poly.pdbx_seq_one_letter_code
_entity_poly.pdbx_strand_id
1 'polypeptide(L)'
;MVSGTILRGMFEGRLKRVIKEAENSRGKIILFIDEMHMLMGAGSVGGPWGSNDAANMLKPALARGRIRCVGATTFDDYRKYIENDGALERRFQKVHIAEPSMQATIAILRGIKQQYEQHHGVEIQDATVVAAAQLAGRYITGRHFPDKAIDLIDGACSTAKKMMQIDNQEEEVDAVKKTIIVTPNHVAEVVSRWTGIPVTALDQDEKDRLIHLADRLHERVVGQDEAVNLVAEAVLRSRAGLDHPGQPIGSFLFLEHV
;
A
#
# COMPACT_ATOMS: atom_id res chain seq x y z
N MET A 1 15.35 -18.30 -32.24
CA MET A 1 15.14 -16.84 -32.43
C MET A 1 13.90 -16.50 -33.27
N VAL A 2 13.10 -17.47 -33.74
CA VAL A 2 11.93 -17.24 -34.63
C VAL A 2 10.63 -16.92 -33.86
N SER A 3 10.50 -17.37 -32.60
CA SER A 3 9.27 -17.20 -31.80
C SER A 3 9.05 -15.76 -31.31
N GLY A 4 10.12 -15.04 -30.92
CA GLY A 4 10.01 -13.66 -30.41
C GLY A 4 9.62 -12.63 -31.47
N THR A 5 10.09 -12.78 -32.71
CA THR A 5 9.79 -11.86 -33.81
C THR A 5 8.33 -12.00 -34.30
N ILE A 6 7.79 -13.23 -34.30
CA ILE A 6 6.38 -13.49 -34.66
C ILE A 6 5.44 -12.88 -33.61
N LEU A 7 5.74 -13.05 -32.31
CA LEU A 7 4.98 -12.45 -31.22
C LEU A 7 4.98 -10.91 -31.30
N ARG A 8 6.13 -10.30 -31.58
CA ARG A 8 6.27 -8.84 -31.78
C ARG A 8 5.41 -8.32 -32.92
N GLY A 9 5.45 -8.96 -34.10
CA GLY A 9 4.64 -8.54 -35.25
C GLY A 9 3.12 -8.65 -34.99
N MET A 10 2.68 -9.68 -34.26
CA MET A 10 1.28 -9.82 -33.86
C MET A 10 0.83 -8.75 -32.87
N PHE A 11 1.72 -8.28 -31.99
CA PHE A 11 1.43 -7.20 -31.05
C PHE A 11 1.29 -5.86 -31.79
N GLU A 12 2.26 -5.51 -32.65
CA GLU A 12 2.19 -4.30 -33.46
C GLU A 12 0.93 -4.26 -34.33
N GLY A 13 0.58 -5.37 -34.97
CA GLY A 13 -0.63 -5.48 -35.77
C GLY A 13 -1.92 -5.28 -34.96
N ARG A 14 -1.94 -5.71 -33.70
CA ARG A 14 -3.04 -5.43 -32.76
C ARG A 14 -3.08 -3.95 -32.38
N LEU A 15 -1.95 -3.36 -31.99
CA LEU A 15 -1.87 -1.96 -31.59
C LEU A 15 -2.27 -1.01 -32.74
N LYS A 16 -1.83 -1.28 -33.98
CA LYS A 16 -2.27 -0.50 -35.16
C LYS A 16 -3.79 -0.53 -35.34
N ARG A 17 -4.43 -1.68 -35.13
CA ARG A 17 -5.89 -1.82 -35.24
C ARG A 17 -6.60 -0.99 -34.18
N VAL A 18 -6.17 -1.09 -32.92
CA VAL A 18 -6.72 -0.29 -31.81
C VAL A 18 -6.61 1.21 -32.08
N ILE A 19 -5.44 1.68 -32.51
CA ILE A 19 -5.23 3.10 -32.84
C ILE A 19 -6.17 3.52 -33.99
N LYS A 20 -6.23 2.74 -35.06
CA LYS A 20 -7.07 3.06 -36.23
C LYS A 20 -8.56 3.10 -35.87
N GLU A 21 -9.02 2.19 -35.04
CA GLU A 21 -10.39 2.15 -34.54
C GLU A 21 -10.71 3.37 -33.67
N ALA A 22 -9.81 3.72 -32.75
CA ALA A 22 -9.94 4.92 -31.93
C ALA A 22 -9.96 6.21 -32.77
N GLU A 23 -9.10 6.32 -33.80
CA GLU A 23 -9.10 7.46 -34.73
C GLU A 23 -10.41 7.54 -35.53
N ASN A 24 -10.87 6.42 -36.07
CA ASN A 24 -12.10 6.33 -36.85
C ASN A 24 -13.35 6.60 -36.02
N SER A 25 -13.27 6.43 -34.69
CA SER A 25 -14.38 6.71 -33.77
C SER A 25 -14.74 8.20 -33.68
N ARG A 26 -13.92 9.10 -34.23
CA ARG A 26 -14.09 10.56 -34.16
C ARG A 26 -14.31 11.06 -32.73
N GLY A 27 -13.56 10.47 -31.78
CA GLY A 27 -13.57 10.86 -30.36
C GLY A 27 -14.65 10.20 -29.50
N LYS A 28 -15.42 9.23 -30.03
CA LYS A 28 -16.35 8.41 -29.24
C LYS A 28 -15.63 7.39 -28.35
N ILE A 29 -14.44 6.94 -28.76
CA ILE A 29 -13.60 6.05 -27.96
C ILE A 29 -12.57 6.89 -27.19
N ILE A 30 -12.50 6.66 -25.88
CA ILE A 30 -11.42 7.16 -25.01
C ILE A 30 -10.57 5.95 -24.63
N LEU A 31 -9.28 6.01 -24.96
CA LEU A 31 -8.33 4.97 -24.58
C LEU A 31 -7.83 5.22 -23.17
N PHE A 32 -7.97 4.24 -22.28
CA PHE A 32 -7.26 4.25 -21.01
C PHE A 32 -5.94 3.50 -21.16
N ILE A 33 -4.84 4.14 -20.79
CA ILE A 33 -3.48 3.59 -20.85
C ILE A 33 -2.93 3.65 -19.43
N ASP A 34 -3.01 2.52 -18.73
CA ASP A 34 -2.31 2.37 -17.47
C ASP A 34 -0.80 2.26 -17.70
N GLU A 35 0.00 2.71 -16.74
CA GLU A 35 1.46 2.73 -16.81
C GLU A 35 1.99 3.28 -18.15
N MET A 36 1.46 4.43 -18.59
CA MET A 36 1.73 5.00 -19.91
C MET A 36 3.23 5.15 -20.22
N HIS A 37 4.05 5.38 -19.20
CA HIS A 37 5.50 5.44 -19.33
C HIS A 37 6.12 4.16 -19.90
N MET A 38 5.52 2.98 -19.71
CA MET A 38 5.99 1.72 -20.29
C MET A 38 5.91 1.72 -21.81
N LEU A 39 4.93 2.43 -22.37
CA LEU A 39 4.78 2.60 -23.82
C LEU A 39 5.67 3.71 -24.37
N MET A 40 6.07 4.69 -23.55
CA MET A 40 6.83 5.87 -23.99
C MET A 40 8.34 5.76 -23.71
N GLY A 41 8.71 5.03 -22.66
CA GLY A 41 10.07 4.81 -22.17
C GLY A 41 10.73 3.64 -22.89
N ALA A 42 11.43 3.94 -23.98
CA ALA A 42 11.99 2.93 -24.85
C ALA A 42 13.38 3.25 -25.38
N GLY A 43 14.31 3.46 -24.45
CA GLY A 43 15.74 3.58 -24.79
C GLY A 43 16.64 2.71 -23.92
N SER A 44 16.23 2.31 -22.71
CA SER A 44 17.12 1.58 -21.81
C SER A 44 16.33 0.75 -20.81
N VAL A 45 16.62 -0.55 -20.81
CA VAL A 45 16.34 -1.57 -19.78
C VAL A 45 14.94 -2.23 -19.81
N GLY A 46 14.88 -3.45 -20.34
CA GLY A 46 14.40 -4.59 -19.55
C GLY A 46 13.00 -5.17 -19.75
N GLY A 47 12.14 -4.63 -20.62
CA GLY A 47 10.83 -5.26 -20.92
C GLY A 47 10.93 -6.40 -21.96
N PRO A 48 10.12 -7.49 -21.89
CA PRO A 48 10.17 -8.59 -22.87
C PRO A 48 9.72 -8.19 -24.30
N TRP A 49 9.19 -6.98 -24.46
CA TRP A 49 8.61 -6.46 -25.69
C TRP A 49 9.24 -5.09 -25.95
N GLY A 50 9.98 -4.95 -27.05
CA GLY A 50 10.70 -3.73 -27.40
C GLY A 50 9.77 -2.52 -27.45
N SER A 51 9.88 -1.64 -26.45
CA SER A 51 9.02 -0.48 -26.24
C SER A 51 9.15 0.59 -27.35
N ASN A 52 10.16 0.48 -28.24
CA ASN A 52 10.47 1.51 -29.23
C ASN A 52 9.42 1.55 -30.36
N ASP A 53 8.87 0.40 -30.77
CA ASP A 53 7.89 0.37 -31.87
C ASP A 53 6.49 0.84 -31.45
N ALA A 54 6.09 0.54 -30.21
CA ALA A 54 4.81 1.00 -29.67
C ALA A 54 4.79 2.53 -29.52
N ALA A 55 5.87 3.10 -28.99
CA ALA A 55 6.05 4.54 -28.86
C ALA A 55 5.95 5.24 -30.23
N ASN A 56 6.69 4.74 -31.22
CA ASN A 56 6.71 5.29 -32.57
C ASN A 56 5.35 5.21 -33.28
N MET A 57 4.49 4.25 -32.91
CA MET A 57 3.14 4.12 -33.45
C MET A 57 2.12 5.01 -32.73
N LEU A 58 2.21 5.15 -31.41
CA LEU A 58 1.28 5.93 -30.60
C LEU A 58 1.56 7.43 -30.64
N LYS A 59 2.85 7.84 -30.59
CA LYS A 59 3.27 9.24 -30.56
C LYS A 59 2.62 10.07 -31.68
N PRO A 60 2.57 9.64 -32.96
CA PRO A 60 1.94 10.42 -34.01
C PRO A 60 0.42 10.59 -33.85
N ALA A 61 -0.28 9.58 -33.32
CA ALA A 61 -1.72 9.63 -33.08
C ALA A 61 -2.06 10.58 -31.92
N LEU A 62 -1.28 10.49 -30.83
CA LEU A 62 -1.37 11.35 -29.65
C LEU A 62 -0.98 12.81 -29.97
N ALA A 63 0.18 13.01 -30.59
CA ALA A 63 0.73 14.32 -30.95
C ALA A 63 -0.16 15.11 -31.90
N ARG A 64 -0.96 14.43 -32.75
CA ARG A 64 -1.94 15.07 -33.65
C ARG A 64 -3.31 15.25 -33.02
N GLY A 65 -3.56 14.74 -31.81
CA GLY A 65 -4.86 14.79 -31.15
C GLY A 65 -5.96 13.98 -31.86
N ARG A 66 -5.57 12.95 -32.63
CA ARG A 66 -6.53 12.11 -33.38
C ARG A 66 -7.19 11.04 -32.51
N ILE A 67 -6.60 10.74 -31.37
CA ILE A 67 -7.15 9.86 -30.35
C ILE A 67 -7.30 10.62 -29.03
N ARG A 68 -8.36 10.30 -28.28
CA ARG A 68 -8.54 10.75 -26.90
C ARG A 68 -8.04 9.64 -25.99
N CYS A 69 -7.21 9.98 -25.01
CA CYS A 69 -6.78 9.01 -24.03
C CYS A 69 -6.63 9.62 -22.63
N VAL A 70 -6.74 8.75 -21.64
CA VAL A 70 -6.36 9.00 -20.25
C VAL A 70 -5.15 8.12 -19.98
N GLY A 71 -4.01 8.73 -19.70
CA GLY A 71 -2.79 8.04 -19.32
C GLY A 71 -2.57 8.14 -17.82
N ALA A 72 -2.26 7.02 -17.17
CA ALA A 72 -1.82 6.98 -15.79
C ALA A 72 -0.31 6.71 -15.72
N THR A 73 0.40 7.40 -14.84
CA THR A 73 1.83 7.22 -14.60
C THR A 73 2.22 7.79 -13.25
N THR A 74 3.34 7.33 -12.70
CA THR A 74 3.96 7.97 -11.54
C THR A 74 4.60 9.31 -11.93
N PHE A 75 4.82 10.18 -10.95
CA PHE A 75 5.46 11.47 -11.16
C PHE A 75 6.92 11.32 -11.64
N ASP A 76 7.66 10.36 -11.08
CA ASP A 76 9.05 10.10 -11.44
C ASP A 76 9.16 9.58 -12.87
N ASP A 77 8.28 8.66 -13.27
CA ASP A 77 8.26 8.14 -14.63
C ASP A 77 7.79 9.19 -15.65
N TYR A 78 6.88 10.08 -15.27
CA TYR A 78 6.51 11.22 -16.11
C TYR A 78 7.72 12.10 -16.42
N ARG A 79 8.47 12.51 -15.38
CA ARG A 79 9.69 13.32 -15.55
C ARG A 79 10.73 12.61 -16.42
N LYS A 80 10.91 11.31 -16.18
CA LYS A 80 11.94 10.52 -16.86
C LYS A 80 11.61 10.27 -18.34
N TYR A 81 10.36 9.96 -18.67
CA TYR A 81 10.01 9.41 -19.99
C TYR A 81 9.05 10.25 -20.83
N ILE A 82 8.34 11.23 -20.25
CA ILE A 82 7.28 11.98 -20.94
C ILE A 82 7.59 13.49 -20.97
N GLU A 83 8.06 14.07 -19.87
CA GLU A 83 8.29 15.52 -19.73
C GLU A 83 9.27 16.07 -20.78
N ASN A 84 10.31 15.30 -21.10
CA ASN A 84 11.31 15.70 -22.09
C ASN A 84 10.83 15.58 -23.55
N ASP A 85 9.68 14.94 -23.81
CA ASP A 85 9.09 14.84 -25.15
C ASP A 85 8.10 15.99 -25.39
N GLY A 86 8.59 17.07 -26.01
CA GLY A 86 7.79 18.27 -26.24
C GLY A 86 6.54 18.09 -27.10
N ALA A 87 6.39 16.98 -27.85
CA ALA A 87 5.16 16.70 -28.60
C ALA A 87 4.09 16.09 -27.70
N LEU A 88 4.47 15.21 -26.76
CA LEU A 88 3.55 14.61 -25.80
C LEU A 88 3.20 15.61 -24.69
N GLU A 89 4.21 16.32 -24.16
CA GLU A 89 4.05 17.26 -23.06
C GLU A 89 3.02 18.35 -23.38
N ARG A 90 2.97 18.82 -24.63
CA ARG A 90 1.99 19.81 -25.11
C ARG A 90 0.59 19.25 -25.39
N ARG A 91 0.41 17.93 -25.45
CA ARG A 91 -0.88 17.30 -25.78
C ARG A 91 -1.62 16.76 -24.57
N PHE A 92 -0.89 16.40 -23.52
CA PHE A 92 -1.50 15.99 -22.27
C PHE A 92 -1.78 17.19 -21.39
N GLN A 93 -3.01 17.27 -20.89
CA GLN A 93 -3.32 18.10 -19.74
C GLN A 93 -2.84 17.36 -18.49
N LYS A 94 -1.86 17.93 -17.79
CA LYS A 94 -1.35 17.39 -16.52
C LYS A 94 -2.43 17.53 -15.44
N VAL A 95 -2.87 16.40 -14.89
CA VAL A 95 -3.74 16.35 -13.71
C VAL A 95 -2.96 15.65 -12.60
N HIS A 96 -2.54 16.40 -11.59
CA HIS A 96 -1.82 15.84 -10.46
C HIS A 96 -2.83 15.25 -9.45
N ILE A 97 -2.69 13.95 -9.18
CA ILE A 97 -3.50 13.25 -8.18
C ILE A 97 -2.66 13.15 -6.91
N ALA A 98 -3.00 13.95 -5.91
CA ALA A 98 -2.33 13.90 -4.62
C ALA A 98 -2.82 12.68 -3.81
N GLU A 99 -1.93 12.15 -2.96
CA GLU A 99 -2.31 11.17 -1.95
C GLU A 99 -3.43 11.75 -1.06
N PRO A 100 -4.53 11.01 -0.81
CA PRO A 100 -5.61 11.48 0.04
C PRO A 100 -5.15 11.62 1.49
N SER A 101 -5.72 12.61 2.18
CA SER A 101 -5.53 12.75 3.63
C SER A 101 -6.08 11.55 4.39
N MET A 102 -5.62 11.32 5.62
CA MET A 102 -6.15 10.25 6.47
C MET A 102 -7.68 10.31 6.63
N GLN A 103 -8.26 11.51 6.76
CA GLN A 103 -9.71 11.69 6.86
C GLN A 103 -10.44 11.32 5.55
N ALA A 104 -9.88 11.72 4.40
CA ALA A 104 -10.42 11.33 3.10
C ALA A 104 -10.33 9.81 2.90
N THR A 105 -9.23 9.18 3.33
CA THR A 105 -9.07 7.72 3.32
C THR A 105 -10.11 7.02 4.16
N ILE A 106 -10.40 7.50 5.38
CA ILE A 106 -11.48 6.94 6.21
C ILE A 106 -12.82 7.00 5.48
N ALA A 107 -13.12 8.11 4.81
CA ALA A 107 -14.34 8.24 4.02
C ALA A 107 -14.38 7.26 2.82
N ILE A 108 -13.27 7.07 2.11
CA ILE A 108 -13.12 6.08 1.03
C ILE A 108 -13.36 4.68 1.56
N LEU A 109 -12.71 4.30 2.67
CA LEU A 109 -12.86 2.99 3.30
C LEU A 109 -14.30 2.72 3.73
N ARG A 110 -14.98 3.71 4.32
CA ARG A 110 -16.42 3.61 4.64
C ARG A 110 -17.28 3.40 3.39
N GLY A 111 -16.93 4.06 2.28
CA GLY A 111 -17.64 3.91 1.00
C GLY A 111 -17.50 2.52 0.37
N ILE A 112 -16.36 1.85 0.56
CA ILE A 112 -16.11 0.50 0.03
C ILE A 112 -16.40 -0.62 1.06
N LYS A 113 -16.64 -0.27 2.33
CA LYS A 113 -16.83 -1.21 3.45
C LYS A 113 -17.80 -2.35 3.11
N GLN A 114 -18.99 -2.01 2.61
CA GLN A 114 -20.04 -2.99 2.32
C GLN A 114 -19.62 -4.02 1.26
N GLN A 115 -18.79 -3.63 0.29
CA GLN A 115 -18.28 -4.53 -0.73
C GLN A 115 -17.34 -5.58 -0.12
N TYR A 116 -16.47 -5.17 0.81
CA TYR A 116 -15.59 -6.10 1.53
C TYR A 116 -16.37 -7.00 2.49
N GLU A 117 -17.36 -6.46 3.20
CA GLU A 117 -18.25 -7.26 4.06
C GLU A 117 -18.93 -8.39 3.28
N GLN A 118 -19.45 -8.08 2.08
CA GLN A 118 -20.08 -9.07 1.21
C GLN A 118 -19.06 -10.08 0.65
N HIS A 119 -17.93 -9.59 0.14
CA HIS A 119 -16.88 -10.43 -0.44
C HIS A 119 -16.33 -11.45 0.58
N HIS A 120 -16.08 -11.00 1.82
CA HIS A 120 -15.54 -11.85 2.87
C HIS A 120 -16.63 -12.52 3.70
N GLY A 121 -17.90 -12.12 3.64
CA GLY A 121 -18.95 -12.65 4.51
C GLY A 121 -18.68 -12.34 5.99
N VAL A 122 -18.27 -11.10 6.25
CA VAL A 122 -17.93 -10.58 7.59
C VAL A 122 -18.64 -9.25 7.82
N GLU A 123 -18.68 -8.78 9.06
CA GLU A 123 -19.13 -7.45 9.44
C GLU A 123 -17.93 -6.63 9.95
N ILE A 124 -17.68 -5.46 9.37
CA ILE A 124 -16.52 -4.63 9.73
C ILE A 124 -16.98 -3.54 10.69
N GLN A 125 -16.41 -3.49 11.90
CA GLN A 125 -16.71 -2.38 12.82
C GLN A 125 -16.18 -1.04 12.28
N ASP A 126 -16.90 0.07 12.52
CA ASP A 126 -16.42 1.39 12.06
C ASP A 126 -15.08 1.78 12.72
N ALA A 127 -14.88 1.40 13.98
CA ALA A 127 -13.59 1.58 14.66
C ALA A 127 -12.43 0.89 13.92
N THR A 128 -12.69 -0.24 13.25
CA THR A 128 -11.69 -0.95 12.43
C THR A 128 -11.27 -0.15 11.21
N VAL A 129 -12.22 0.57 10.59
CA VAL A 129 -11.94 1.46 9.45
C VAL A 129 -11.01 2.59 9.87
N VAL A 130 -11.30 3.21 11.02
CA VAL A 130 -10.46 4.28 11.59
C VAL A 130 -9.06 3.73 11.95
N ALA A 131 -9.01 2.58 12.62
CA ALA A 131 -7.76 1.93 13.01
C ALA A 131 -6.89 1.56 11.79
N ALA A 132 -7.47 1.05 10.71
CA ALA A 132 -6.74 0.76 9.48
C ALA A 132 -6.07 1.99 8.89
N ALA A 133 -6.78 3.13 8.81
CA ALA A 133 -6.19 4.36 8.32
C ALA A 133 -5.07 4.89 9.25
N GLN A 134 -5.28 4.87 10.56
CA GLN A 134 -4.29 5.35 11.53
C GLN A 134 -3.03 4.49 11.56
N LEU A 135 -3.18 3.17 11.65
CA LEU A 135 -2.06 2.23 11.73
C LEU A 135 -1.29 2.17 10.40
N ALA A 136 -1.97 2.22 9.26
CA ALA A 136 -1.30 2.34 7.96
C ALA A 136 -0.49 3.63 7.84
N GLY A 137 -1.00 4.74 8.36
CA GLY A 137 -0.30 6.02 8.39
C GLY A 137 0.96 5.98 9.25
N ARG A 138 0.89 5.30 10.39
CA ARG A 138 1.95 5.26 11.40
C ARG A 138 3.05 4.24 11.11
N TYR A 139 2.69 3.05 10.63
CA TYR A 139 3.61 1.91 10.57
C TYR A 139 3.95 1.43 9.15
N ILE A 140 3.13 1.76 8.15
CA ILE A 140 3.37 1.34 6.76
C ILE A 140 3.95 2.51 5.97
N THR A 141 5.28 2.57 5.98
CA THR A 141 6.09 3.53 5.22
C THR A 141 6.44 2.98 3.83
N GLY A 142 6.55 3.84 2.82
CA GLY A 142 6.87 3.43 1.45
C GLY A 142 5.67 2.98 0.61
N ARG A 143 4.45 3.11 1.15
CA ARG A 143 3.19 2.95 0.43
C ARG A 143 2.30 4.17 0.66
N HIS A 144 1.41 4.43 -0.28
CA HIS A 144 0.53 5.59 -0.28
C HIS A 144 -0.91 5.21 0.05
N PHE A 145 -1.63 6.14 0.67
CA PHE A 145 -3.08 6.06 0.77
C PHE A 145 -3.75 6.21 -0.61
N PRO A 146 -4.97 5.68 -0.78
CA PRO A 146 -5.73 4.88 0.19
C PRO A 146 -5.32 3.40 0.22
N ASP A 147 -4.53 2.97 -0.76
CA ASP A 147 -4.16 1.57 -1.06
C ASP A 147 -3.67 0.80 0.18
N LYS A 148 -2.67 1.35 0.90
CA LYS A 148 -2.14 0.69 2.10
C LYS A 148 -3.17 0.43 3.20
N ALA A 149 -4.22 1.25 3.30
CA ALA A 149 -5.26 1.07 4.32
C ALA A 149 -6.35 0.11 3.84
N ILE A 150 -6.64 0.10 2.54
CA ILE A 150 -7.53 -0.89 1.91
C ILE A 150 -6.97 -2.29 2.11
N ASP A 151 -5.68 -2.45 1.83
CA ASP A 151 -4.94 -3.69 2.03
C ASP A 151 -4.98 -4.19 3.48
N LEU A 152 -4.92 -3.28 4.46
CA LEU A 152 -5.08 -3.64 5.87
C LEU A 152 -6.49 -4.14 6.20
N ILE A 153 -7.53 -3.52 5.63
CA ILE A 153 -8.91 -3.98 5.80
C ILE A 153 -9.10 -5.36 5.18
N ASP A 154 -8.60 -5.59 3.97
CA ASP A 154 -8.66 -6.88 3.30
C ASP A 154 -7.94 -7.98 4.11
N GLY A 155 -6.73 -7.66 4.56
CA GLY A 155 -5.94 -8.50 5.45
C GLY A 155 -6.68 -8.82 6.76
N ALA A 156 -7.31 -7.81 7.38
CA ALA A 156 -8.05 -7.97 8.62
C ALA A 156 -9.30 -8.86 8.44
N CYS A 157 -10.03 -8.69 7.35
CA CYS A 157 -11.15 -9.57 6.98
C CYS A 157 -10.68 -11.02 6.84
N SER A 158 -9.55 -11.23 6.17
CA SER A 158 -8.98 -12.57 5.96
C SER A 158 -8.49 -13.20 7.26
N THR A 159 -7.88 -12.41 8.16
CA THR A 159 -7.43 -12.86 9.48
C THR A 159 -8.61 -13.26 10.36
N ALA A 160 -9.67 -12.43 10.46
CA ALA A 160 -10.85 -12.73 11.27
C ALA A 160 -11.53 -14.05 10.86
N LYS A 161 -11.59 -14.34 9.55
CA LYS A 161 -12.14 -15.62 9.06
C LYS A 161 -11.29 -16.83 9.47
N LYS A 162 -9.96 -16.70 9.46
CA LYS A 162 -9.06 -17.79 9.84
C LYS A 162 -9.17 -18.12 11.32
N MET A 163 -9.26 -17.10 12.18
CA MET A 163 -9.40 -17.28 13.62
C MET A 163 -10.67 -18.06 13.98
N MET A 164 -11.82 -17.70 13.38
CA MET A 164 -13.06 -18.46 13.64
C MET A 164 -13.04 -19.91 13.13
N GLN A 165 -12.27 -20.21 12.09
CA GLN A 165 -12.12 -21.60 11.63
C GLN A 165 -11.31 -22.45 12.62
N ILE A 166 -10.40 -21.83 13.37
CA ILE A 166 -9.62 -22.50 14.40
C ILE A 166 -10.48 -22.73 15.64
N ASP A 167 -11.20 -21.70 16.12
CA ASP A 167 -12.07 -21.80 17.31
C ASP A 167 -13.19 -22.85 17.12
N ASN A 168 -13.77 -22.95 15.92
CA ASN A 168 -14.83 -23.91 15.62
C ASN A 168 -14.35 -25.38 15.51
N GLN A 169 -13.04 -25.65 15.48
CA GLN A 169 -12.54 -27.02 15.56
C GLN A 169 -12.54 -27.56 17.00
N GLU A 170 -12.70 -26.70 18.01
CA GLU A 170 -12.60 -27.07 19.42
C GLU A 170 -13.97 -27.17 20.12
N GLU A 171 -15.05 -26.63 19.55
CA GLU A 171 -16.41 -26.66 20.13
C GLU A 171 -17.46 -27.33 19.20
N GLU A 172 -17.90 -28.55 19.53
CA GLU A 172 -19.07 -29.22 18.92
C GLU A 172 -20.38 -28.79 19.61
N VAL A 173 -20.82 -27.53 19.55
CA VAL A 173 -22.25 -27.23 19.85
C VAL A 173 -22.78 -25.90 19.25
N ASP A 174 -24.01 -26.00 18.75
CA ASP A 174 -24.98 -24.98 18.34
C ASP A 174 -24.72 -24.14 17.08
N ALA A 175 -25.47 -24.50 16.03
CA ALA A 175 -25.54 -23.91 14.71
C ALA A 175 -26.19 -22.52 14.66
N VAL A 176 -25.83 -21.61 15.57
CA VAL A 176 -26.04 -20.18 15.33
C VAL A 176 -24.92 -19.72 14.41
N LYS A 177 -25.28 -19.33 13.19
CA LYS A 177 -24.36 -18.77 12.20
C LYS A 177 -23.73 -17.50 12.80
N LYS A 178 -22.60 -17.64 13.50
CA LYS A 178 -21.89 -16.53 14.14
C LYS A 178 -21.41 -15.59 13.04
N THR A 179 -21.93 -14.36 13.03
CA THR A 179 -21.42 -13.32 12.14
C THR A 179 -19.98 -13.03 12.53
N ILE A 180 -19.06 -13.14 11.57
CA ILE A 180 -17.64 -12.87 11.81
C ILE A 180 -17.48 -11.35 11.89
N ILE A 181 -17.05 -10.84 13.05
CA ILE A 181 -16.90 -9.40 13.26
C ILE A 181 -15.42 -9.02 13.16
N VAL A 182 -15.09 -8.11 12.24
CA VAL A 182 -13.74 -7.57 12.08
C VAL A 182 -13.58 -6.35 12.99
N THR A 183 -12.77 -6.53 14.03
CA THR A 183 -12.39 -5.52 15.04
C THR A 183 -11.02 -4.87 14.74
N PRO A 184 -10.65 -3.77 15.42
CA PRO A 184 -9.32 -3.14 15.31
C PRO A 184 -8.16 -4.07 15.60
N ASN A 185 -8.34 -5.09 16.46
CA ASN A 185 -7.28 -6.04 16.80
C ASN A 185 -6.80 -6.85 15.59
N HIS A 186 -7.71 -7.20 14.66
CA HIS A 186 -7.31 -7.90 13.44
C HIS A 186 -6.44 -7.03 12.54
N VAL A 187 -6.70 -5.72 12.49
CA VAL A 187 -5.84 -4.77 11.76
C VAL A 187 -4.47 -4.69 12.43
N ALA A 188 -4.42 -4.57 13.76
CA ALA A 188 -3.18 -4.54 14.51
C ALA A 188 -2.35 -5.81 14.28
N GLU A 189 -2.98 -6.98 14.26
CA GLU A 189 -2.28 -8.23 13.96
C GLU A 189 -1.71 -8.27 12.54
N VAL A 190 -2.46 -7.80 11.55
CA VAL A 190 -1.98 -7.72 10.16
C VAL A 190 -0.78 -6.78 10.06
N VAL A 191 -0.86 -5.60 10.68
CA VAL A 191 0.26 -4.64 10.72
C VAL A 191 1.47 -5.24 11.43
N SER A 192 1.25 -5.94 12.55
CA SER A 192 2.34 -6.59 13.30
C SER A 192 3.03 -7.65 12.45
N ARG A 193 2.26 -8.46 11.72
CA ARG A 193 2.78 -9.47 10.79
C ARG A 193 3.54 -8.85 9.62
N TRP A 194 3.08 -7.73 9.07
CA TRP A 194 3.72 -7.09 7.90
C TRP A 194 4.97 -6.30 8.26
N THR A 195 4.96 -5.65 9.41
CA THR A 195 6.05 -4.75 9.83
C THR A 195 7.04 -5.41 10.77
N GLY A 196 6.66 -6.53 11.40
CA GLY A 196 7.40 -7.12 12.52
C GLY A 196 7.30 -6.33 13.82
N ILE A 197 6.57 -5.20 13.84
CA ILE A 197 6.41 -4.34 15.01
C ILE A 197 5.10 -4.73 15.73
N PRO A 198 5.15 -5.19 16.99
CA PRO A 198 3.93 -5.47 17.75
C PRO A 198 3.12 -4.19 17.94
N VAL A 199 1.90 -4.15 17.40
CA VAL A 199 0.95 -3.02 17.51
C VAL A 199 -0.38 -3.41 18.15
N THR A 200 -0.49 -4.64 18.65
CA THR A 200 -1.63 -5.07 19.47
C THR A 200 -1.75 -4.18 20.71
N ALA A 201 -2.98 -4.00 21.20
CA ALA A 201 -3.17 -3.48 22.54
C ALA A 201 -2.33 -4.32 23.50
N LEU A 202 -1.58 -3.67 24.39
CA LEU A 202 -0.72 -4.33 25.37
C LEU A 202 -1.46 -5.51 25.98
N ASP A 203 -1.05 -6.73 25.63
CA ASP A 203 -1.59 -7.91 26.29
C ASP A 203 -1.15 -7.89 27.77
N GLN A 204 -1.77 -8.70 28.61
CA GLN A 204 -1.46 -8.72 30.04
C GLN A 204 0.02 -9.06 30.31
N ASP A 205 0.60 -10.00 29.57
CA ASP A 205 2.01 -10.38 29.62
C ASP A 205 2.92 -9.25 29.11
N GLU A 206 2.52 -8.52 28.06
CA GLU A 206 3.30 -7.38 27.54
C GLU A 206 3.31 -6.22 28.54
N LYS A 207 2.18 -5.95 29.22
CA LYS A 207 2.13 -4.99 30.33
C LYS A 207 3.07 -5.39 31.46
N ASP A 208 3.01 -6.64 31.90
CA ASP A 208 3.85 -7.13 32.98
C ASP A 208 5.34 -7.06 32.60
N ARG A 209 5.68 -7.40 31.34
CA ARG A 209 7.05 -7.25 30.82
C ARG A 209 7.52 -5.80 30.78
N LEU A 210 6.63 -4.86 30.50
CA LEU A 210 6.95 -3.43 30.45
C LEU A 210 7.09 -2.84 31.85
N ILE A 211 6.19 -3.19 32.77
CA ILE A 211 6.27 -2.79 34.19
C ILE A 211 7.61 -3.23 34.78
N HIS A 212 8.07 -4.43 34.45
CA HIS A 212 9.35 -4.98 34.91
C HIS A 212 10.50 -4.80 33.91
N LEU A 213 10.39 -3.89 32.93
CA LEU A 213 11.41 -3.76 31.88
C LEU A 213 12.78 -3.37 32.44
N ALA A 214 12.82 -2.38 33.34
CA ALA A 214 14.07 -1.94 33.96
C ALA A 214 14.71 -3.06 34.80
N ASP A 215 13.92 -3.75 35.62
CA ASP A 215 14.37 -4.88 36.45
C ASP A 215 15.01 -5.98 35.57
N ARG A 216 14.34 -6.34 34.47
CA ARG A 216 14.83 -7.37 33.54
C ARG A 216 16.08 -6.95 32.78
N LEU A 217 16.26 -5.66 32.52
CA LEU A 217 17.48 -5.15 31.93
C LEU A 217 18.64 -5.20 32.94
N HIS A 218 18.38 -4.91 34.22
CA HIS A 218 19.38 -5.04 35.28
C HIS A 218 19.85 -6.49 35.51
N GLU A 219 19.03 -7.50 35.19
CA GLU A 219 19.48 -8.90 35.20
C GLU A 219 20.65 -9.18 34.23
N ARG A 220 20.79 -8.37 33.17
CA ARG A 220 21.81 -8.52 32.12
C ARG A 220 22.85 -7.42 32.11
N VAL A 221 22.53 -6.25 32.69
CA VAL A 221 23.39 -5.08 32.68
C VAL A 221 23.64 -4.64 34.12
N VAL A 222 24.87 -4.84 34.59
CA VAL A 222 25.25 -4.54 35.97
C VAL A 222 25.96 -3.18 36.03
N GLY A 223 25.56 -2.33 36.98
CA GLY A 223 26.24 -1.07 37.29
C GLY A 223 25.96 0.08 36.33
N GLN A 224 24.89 0.01 35.55
CA GLN A 224 24.50 1.03 34.55
C GLN A 224 23.05 1.50 34.76
N ASP A 225 22.66 1.75 36.01
CA ASP A 225 21.26 1.97 36.40
C ASP A 225 20.62 3.18 35.67
N GLU A 226 21.37 4.28 35.53
CA GLU A 226 20.88 5.48 34.83
C GLU A 226 20.59 5.20 33.35
N ALA A 227 21.53 4.54 32.67
CA ALA A 227 21.38 4.16 31.27
C ALA A 227 20.21 3.20 31.06
N VAL A 228 20.07 2.19 31.91
CA VAL A 228 18.97 1.21 31.85
C VAL A 228 17.62 1.89 32.05
N ASN A 229 17.50 2.76 33.05
CA ASN A 229 16.26 3.47 33.33
C ASN A 229 15.86 4.42 32.19
N LEU A 230 16.82 5.16 31.62
CA LEU A 230 16.56 6.05 30.48
C LEU A 230 16.03 5.30 29.25
N VAL A 231 16.62 4.13 28.94
CA VAL A 231 16.16 3.30 27.84
C VAL A 231 14.78 2.72 28.12
N ALA A 232 14.55 2.19 29.33
CA ALA A 232 13.27 1.62 29.71
C ALA A 232 12.14 2.67 29.65
N GLU A 233 12.39 3.90 30.10
CA GLU A 233 11.42 4.99 30.07
C GLU A 233 11.02 5.39 28.65
N ALA A 234 11.99 5.45 27.71
CA ALA A 234 11.68 5.77 26.31
C ALA A 234 10.80 4.68 25.66
N VAL A 235 11.07 3.41 25.94
CA VAL A 235 10.24 2.30 25.47
C VAL A 235 8.83 2.38 26.06
N LEU A 236 8.70 2.61 27.37
CA LEU A 236 7.42 2.77 28.05
C LEU A 236 6.59 3.92 27.47
N ARG A 237 7.23 5.06 27.21
CA ARG A 237 6.58 6.25 26.64
C ARG A 237 6.00 5.97 25.26
N SER A 238 6.75 5.28 24.39
CA SER A 238 6.23 4.90 23.08
C SER A 238 5.11 3.87 23.17
N ARG A 239 5.21 2.90 24.07
CA ARG A 239 4.16 1.89 24.30
C ARG A 239 2.88 2.48 24.90
N ALA A 240 2.99 3.55 25.69
CA ALA A 240 1.85 4.32 26.20
C ALA A 240 1.23 5.27 25.15
N GLY A 241 1.77 5.33 23.92
CA GLY A 241 1.30 6.25 22.88
C GLY A 241 1.60 7.72 23.17
N LEU A 242 2.58 7.99 24.06
CA LEU A 242 3.02 9.34 24.43
C LEU A 242 4.22 9.81 23.57
N ASP A 243 4.54 9.09 22.50
CA ASP A 243 5.59 9.41 21.54
C ASP A 243 5.11 10.34 20.41
N HIS A 244 6.07 10.94 19.72
CA HIS A 244 5.78 11.88 18.63
C HIS A 244 5.70 11.13 17.28
N PRO A 245 4.62 11.29 16.50
CA PRO A 245 4.50 10.67 15.20
C PRO A 245 5.65 11.09 14.27
N GLY A 246 6.31 10.11 13.63
CA GLY A 246 7.40 10.36 12.69
C GLY A 246 8.78 10.59 13.32
N GLN A 247 8.92 10.43 14.64
CA GLN A 247 10.21 10.46 15.34
C GLN A 247 10.60 9.06 15.86
N PRO A 248 11.90 8.77 16.03
CA PRO A 248 12.35 7.55 16.72
C PRO A 248 11.84 7.49 18.16
N ILE A 249 11.59 6.28 18.66
CA ILE A 249 11.18 6.02 20.07
C ILE A 249 12.16 6.62 21.07
N GLY A 250 13.45 6.54 20.76
CA GLY A 250 14.53 7.15 21.52
C GLY A 250 15.76 7.28 20.63
N SER A 251 16.62 8.24 20.94
CA SER A 251 17.92 8.43 20.30
C SER A 251 18.96 8.56 21.41
N PHE A 252 19.76 7.51 21.56
CA PHE A 252 20.73 7.39 22.65
C PHE A 252 22.14 7.33 22.07
N LEU A 253 23.07 8.01 22.74
CA LEU A 253 24.50 7.92 22.46
C LEU A 253 25.17 7.41 23.74
N PHE A 254 25.66 6.17 23.72
CA PHE A 254 26.42 5.59 24.82
C PHE A 254 27.90 5.95 24.66
N LEU A 255 28.50 6.48 25.72
CA LEU A 255 29.91 6.83 25.78
C LEU A 255 30.59 5.87 26.76
N GLU A 256 31.70 5.27 26.35
CA GLU A 256 32.50 4.38 27.19
C GLU A 256 33.91 4.95 27.39
N HIS A 257 34.51 4.63 28.53
CA HIS A 257 35.94 4.84 28.74
C HIS A 257 36.69 3.59 28.28
N VAL A 258 37.66 3.77 27.38
CA VAL A 258 38.60 2.74 26.94
C VAL A 258 39.66 2.52 28.03
#